data_AF-A0A5R9FVH8-F1
#
_entry.id   AF-A0A5R9FVH8-F1
#
_cell.length_a   1.000
_cell.length_b   1.000
_cell.length_c   1.000
_cell.angle_alpha   90.00
_cell.angle_beta   90.00
_cell.angle_gamma   90.00
#
_symmetry.space_group_name_H-M   'P 1'
#
loop_
_entity.id
_entity.type
_entity.pdbx_description
1 polymer ?
#
loop_
_entity_poly.entity_id
_entity_poly.type
_entity_poly.pdbx_seq_one_letter_code
_entity_poly.pdbx_strand_id
1 'polypeptide(L)' 'MTGGTLRIEVTDTRGDRPVPRPQPPSPEAESGRGLVLVEALADRWGVTSGPAPRKTVWAELTFGAFPRWPAR' A
#
# COMPACT_ATOMS: atom_id res chain seq x y z
N MET A 1 5.01 -25.99 1.01
CA MET A 1 4.66 -24.87 0.12
C MET A 1 5.59 -23.73 0.48
N THR A 2 6.50 -23.35 -0.39
CA THR A 2 7.38 -22.19 -0.16
C THR A 2 6.52 -20.93 -0.20
N GLY A 3 6.42 -20.21 0.92
CA GLY A 3 5.78 -18.91 0.95
C GLY A 3 6.54 -17.92 0.06
N GLY A 4 5.82 -17.11 -0.71
CA GLY A 4 6.40 -16.07 -1.56
C GLY A 4 5.94 -14.68 -1.12
N THR A 5 6.71 -13.64 -1.43
CA THR A 5 6.30 -12.25 -1.17
C THR A 5 5.76 -11.63 -2.46
N LEU A 6 4.53 -11.11 -2.41
CA LEU A 6 3.98 -10.22 -3.45
C LEU A 6 4.33 -8.78 -3.09
N ARG A 7 4.90 -8.04 -4.04
CA ARG A 7 5.18 -6.62 -3.91
C ARG A 7 4.29 -5.82 -4.86
N ILE A 8 3.56 -4.85 -4.31
CA ILE A 8 2.67 -3.94 -5.03
C ILE A 8 3.27 -2.54 -4.97
N GLU A 9 3.38 -1.85 -6.11
CA GLU A 9 3.99 -0.52 -6.20
C GLU A 9 3.10 0.45 -6.97
N VAL A 10 2.96 1.66 -6.44
CA VAL A 10 2.23 2.76 -7.08
C VAL A 10 3.14 3.97 -7.15
N THR A 11 3.50 4.38 -8.37
CA THR A 11 4.36 5.54 -8.61
C THR A 11 3.52 6.73 -9.05
N ASP A 12 3.61 7.82 -8.30
CA ASP A 12 3.10 9.14 -8.67
C ASP A 12 4.25 10.00 -9.21
N THR A 13 4.10 10.52 -10.42
CA THR A 13 5.07 11.41 -11.09
C THR A 13 4.71 12.89 -10.93
N ARG A 14 3.76 13.24 -10.06
CA ARG A 14 3.36 14.63 -9.79
C ARG A 14 4.17 15.22 -8.62
N GLY A 15 4.86 16.32 -8.91
CA GLY A 15 5.82 16.95 -7.99
C GLY A 15 5.22 17.95 -7.02
N ASP A 16 4.01 18.43 -7.32
CA ASP A 16 3.22 19.32 -6.49
C ASP A 16 2.55 18.60 -5.31
N ARG A 17 2.49 17.26 -5.35
CA ARG A 17 1.86 16.47 -4.30
C ARG A 17 2.87 16.01 -3.25
N PRO A 18 2.61 16.28 -1.95
CA PRO A 18 3.49 15.86 -0.88
C PRO A 18 3.60 14.33 -0.79
N VAL A 19 4.63 13.86 -0.07
CA VAL A 19 4.76 12.45 0.30
C VAL A 19 3.50 12.05 1.08
N PRO A 20 2.76 11.00 0.63
CA PRO A 20 1.51 10.64 1.25
C PRO A 20 1.76 10.06 2.66
N ARG A 21 0.85 10.33 3.59
CA ARG A 21 0.92 9.87 4.98
C ARG A 21 -0.43 9.27 5.38
N PRO A 22 -0.47 8.24 6.25
CA PRO A 22 -1.71 7.77 6.84
C PRO A 22 -2.43 8.93 7.52
N GLN A 23 -3.74 9.02 7.31
CA GLN A 23 -4.59 10.04 7.93
C GLN A 23 -5.55 9.34 8.88
N PRO A 24 -5.86 9.93 10.05
CA PRO A 24 -6.89 9.41 10.94
C PRO A 24 -8.21 9.26 10.17
N PRO A 25 -8.88 8.10 10.22
CA PRO A 25 -10.17 7.95 9.57
C PRO A 25 -11.20 8.85 10.27
N SER A 26 -12.00 9.57 9.48
CA SER A 26 -13.25 10.19 9.94
C SER A 26 -14.44 9.41 9.37
N PRO A 27 -15.53 9.23 10.14
CA PRO A 27 -16.76 8.60 9.65
C PRO A 27 -17.31 9.30 8.40
N GLU A 28 -17.24 10.63 8.36
CA GLU A 28 -17.79 11.48 7.31
C GLU A 28 -16.83 11.66 6.12
N ALA A 29 -15.57 11.26 6.25
CA ALA A 29 -14.59 11.41 5.18
C ALA A 29 -14.84 10.43 4.02
N GLU A 30 -14.92 10.93 2.80
CA GLU A 30 -15.05 10.09 1.59
C GLU A 30 -13.70 9.57 1.07
N SER A 31 -12.59 10.06 1.61
CA SER A 31 -11.22 9.71 1.19
C SER A 31 -10.27 9.55 2.39
N GLY A 32 -8.97 9.36 2.14
CA GLY A 32 -7.94 9.29 3.20
C GLY A 32 -7.73 7.92 3.85
N ARG A 33 -8.60 6.94 3.57
CA ARG A 33 -8.54 5.59 4.15
C ARG A 33 -7.49 4.68 3.50
N GLY A 34 -7.03 4.99 2.29
CA GLY A 34 -6.17 4.11 1.50
C GLY A 34 -4.89 3.68 2.23
N LEU A 35 -4.14 4.63 2.78
CA LEU A 35 -2.90 4.30 3.51
C LEU A 35 -3.15 3.63 4.86
N VAL A 36 -4.28 3.90 5.51
CA VAL A 36 -4.67 3.17 6.73
C VAL A 36 -4.92 1.70 6.42
N LEU A 37 -5.56 1.40 5.29
CA LEU A 37 -5.78 0.03 4.84
C LEU A 37 -4.46 -0.65 4.47
N VAL A 38 -3.55 0.05 3.80
CA VAL A 38 -2.21 -0.48 3.48
C VAL A 38 -1.43 -0.81 4.74
N GLU A 39 -1.41 0.10 5.73
CA GLU A 39 -0.78 -0.14 7.05
C GLU A 39 -1.36 -1.38 7.73
N ALA A 40 -2.68 -1.56 7.69
CA ALA A 40 -3.35 -2.67 8.37
C ALA A 40 -3.18 -4.02 7.67
N LEU A 41 -3.02 -4.04 6.33
CA LEU A 41 -3.04 -5.25 5.52
C LEU A 41 -1.65 -5.73 5.08
N ALA A 42 -0.69 -4.82 4.94
CA ALA A 42 0.65 -5.17 4.45
C ALA A 42 1.52 -5.73 5.58
N ASP A 43 2.36 -6.73 5.26
CA ASP A 43 3.39 -7.19 6.19
C ASP A 43 4.47 -6.11 6.35
N ARG A 44 4.78 -5.43 5.24
CA ARG A 44 5.67 -4.28 5.19
C ARG A 44 5.17 -3.32 4.12
N TRP A 45 5.29 -2.03 4.36
CA TRP A 45 5.04 -1.03 3.35
C TRP A 45 5.93 0.18 3.58
N GLY A 46 5.99 1.08 2.60
CA GLY A 46 6.75 2.31 2.73
C GLY A 46 6.61 3.22 1.53
N VAL A 47 7.36 4.31 1.57
CA VAL A 47 7.45 5.28 0.47
C VAL A 47 8.91 5.47 0.10
N THR A 48 9.21 5.30 -1.19
CA THR A 48 10.53 5.59 -1.76
C THR A 48 10.42 6.80 -2.66
N SER A 49 11.31 7.77 -2.45
CA SER A 49 11.46 8.94 -3.33
C SER A 49 12.36 8.59 -4.51
N GLY A 50 11.90 8.81 -5.73
CA GLY A 50 12.74 8.78 -6.93
C GLY A 50 13.24 10.19 -7.29
N PRO A 51 13.92 10.36 -8.44
CA PRO A 51 14.19 11.69 -8.97
C PRO A 51 12.89 12.48 -9.06
N ALA A 52 12.87 13.69 -8.49
CA ALA A 52 11.68 14.54 -8.51
C ALA A 52 11.16 14.66 -9.96
N PRO A 53 9.86 14.42 -10.21
CA PRO A 53 8.75 14.44 -9.26
C PRO A 53 8.23 13.05 -8.83
N ARG A 54 9.06 12.00 -8.90
CA ARG A 54 8.62 10.62 -8.62
C ARG A 54 8.62 10.28 -7.14
N LYS A 55 7.49 9.75 -6.67
CA LYS A 55 7.37 9.03 -5.40
C LYS A 55 6.66 7.72 -5.63
N THR A 56 7.10 6.67 -4.94
CA THR A 56 6.53 5.32 -5.06
C THR A 56 6.13 4.83 -3.70
N VAL A 57 4.83 4.56 -3.51
CA VAL A 57 4.33 3.79 -2.37
C VAL A 57 4.46 2.32 -2.72
N TRP A 58 5.00 1.52 -1.81
CA TRP A 58 5.13 0.08 -1.98
C TRP A 58 4.56 -0.68 -0.80
N ALA A 59 4.02 -1.88 -1.04
CA ALA A 59 3.50 -2.79 -0.02
C ALA A 59 3.91 -4.24 -0.35
N GLU A 60 4.24 -5.01 0.68
CA GLU A 60 4.65 -6.41 0.62
C GLU A 60 3.65 -7.29 1.39
N LEU A 61 3.30 -8.43 0.81
CA LEU A 61 2.36 -9.42 1.35
C LEU A 61 2.94 -10.82 1.20
N THR A 62 2.89 -11.63 2.25
CA THR A 62 3.37 -13.02 2.23
C THR A 62 2.26 -13.97 1.80
N PHE A 63 2.42 -14.57 0.62
CA PHE A 63 1.54 -15.58 0.05
C PHE A 63 2.00 -16.99 0.45
N GLY A 64 1.16 -17.68 1.21
CA GLY A 64 1.41 -19.03 1.71
C GLY A 64 0.49 -19.42 2.86
N ALA A 65 -0.11 -18.42 3.53
CA ALA A 65 -1.07 -18.58 4.63
C ALA A 65 -2.50 -18.16 4.26
N PHE A 66 -2.76 -17.58 3.08
CA PHE A 66 -4.14 -17.31 2.66
C PHE A 66 -4.85 -18.64 2.43
N PRO A 67 -5.90 -18.98 3.21
CA PRO A 67 -6.72 -20.13 2.90
C PRO A 67 -7.27 -19.91 1.49
N ARG A 68 -7.11 -20.91 0.61
CA ARG A 68 -7.75 -20.89 -0.71
C ARG A 68 -9.22 -20.61 -0.46
N TRP A 69 -9.70 -19.45 -0.91
CA TRP A 69 -11.13 -19.20 -0.97
C TRP A 69 -11.74 -20.34 -1.80
N PRO A 70 -12.80 -21.02 -1.33
CA PRO A 70 -13.42 -22.08 -2.11
C PRO A 70 -13.86 -21.51 -3.45
N ALA A 71 -13.47 -22.17 -4.54
CA ALA A 71 -13.97 -21.81 -5.86
C ALA A 71 -15.50 -21.79 -5.81
N ARG A 72 -16.09 -20.69 -6.30
CA ARG A 72 -17.55 -20.52 -6.38
C ARG A 72 -18.19 -21.67 -7.15
#